data_AF-A0A7C3VKY7-F1
#
_entry.id   AF-A0A7C3VKY7-F1
#
_cell.length_a   1.000
_cell.length_b   1.000
_cell.length_c   1.000
_cell.angle_alpha   90.00
_cell.angle_beta   90.00
_cell.angle_gamma   90.00
#
_symmetry.space_group_name_H-M   'P 1'
#
loop_
_entity.id
_entity.type
_entity.pdbx_description
1 polymer ?
#
loop_
_entity_poly.entity_id
_entity_poly.type
_entity_poly.pdbx_seq_one_letter_code
_entity_poly.pdbx_strand_id
1 'polypeptide(L)'
;MALLSFKRKGAEAPDPVSPEVEAFLNGYSIEVMPRTAAKVEDFRALLPQGTRVYVAHIEGTPIEDMVATAARLNADGFKVMP
;
A
#
# COMPACT_ATOMS: atom_id res chain seq x y z
N MET A 1 -15.08 -51.53 -7.94
CA MET A 1 -15.54 -50.37 -8.73
C MET A 1 -16.04 -49.32 -7.75
N ALA A 2 -15.31 -48.21 -7.58
CA ALA A 2 -15.74 -47.11 -6.72
C ALA A 2 -16.58 -46.14 -7.57
N LEU A 3 -17.77 -45.80 -7.08
CA LEU A 3 -18.82 -45.11 -7.85
C LEU A 3 -18.76 -43.57 -7.79
N LEU A 4 -17.90 -42.97 -6.96
CA LEU A 4 -17.72 -41.51 -6.94
C LEU A 4 -16.26 -41.13 -6.63
N SER A 5 -15.63 -40.41 -7.57
CA SER A 5 -14.34 -39.75 -7.36
C SER A 5 -14.59 -38.30 -6.93
N PHE A 6 -14.49 -38.03 -5.62
CA PHE A 6 -14.48 -36.65 -5.12
C PHE A 6 -13.18 -35.98 -5.55
N LYS A 7 -13.27 -35.02 -6.47
CA LYS A 7 -12.14 -34.20 -6.89
C LYS A 7 -11.67 -33.38 -5.68
N ARG A 8 -10.61 -33.83 -5.00
CA ARG A 8 -9.89 -32.94 -4.07
C ARG A 8 -9.41 -31.75 -4.90
N LYS A 9 -9.86 -30.56 -4.52
CA LYS A 9 -9.28 -29.31 -5.03
C LYS A 9 -7.82 -29.30 -4.58
N GLY A 10 -6.93 -29.77 -5.46
CA GLY A 10 -5.50 -29.60 -5.27
C GLY A 10 -5.23 -28.11 -5.09
N ALA A 11 -4.19 -27.75 -4.33
CA ALA A 11 -3.79 -26.37 -4.11
C ALA A 11 -3.81 -25.64 -5.45
N GLU A 12 -4.86 -24.84 -5.64
CA GLU A 12 -5.12 -24.18 -6.91
C GLU A 12 -4.03 -23.12 -7.03
N ALA A 13 -3.30 -23.13 -8.15
CA ALA A 13 -2.33 -22.08 -8.42
C ALA A 13 -3.07 -20.73 -8.29
N PRO A 14 -2.42 -19.70 -7.72
CA PRO A 14 -3.06 -18.38 -7.62
C PRO A 14 -3.54 -17.94 -8.99
N ASP A 15 -4.75 -17.36 -9.03
CA ASP A 15 -5.33 -16.85 -10.27
C ASP A 15 -4.33 -15.91 -10.96
N PRO A 16 -4.21 -15.98 -12.29
CA PRO A 16 -3.34 -15.08 -13.03
C PRO A 16 -3.78 -13.63 -12.77
N VAL A 17 -2.83 -12.75 -12.48
CA VAL A 17 -3.09 -11.31 -12.33
C VAL A 17 -3.61 -10.77 -13.66
N SER A 18 -4.77 -10.12 -13.63
CA SER A 18 -5.37 -9.49 -14.82
C SER A 18 -4.51 -8.31 -15.27
N PRO A 19 -4.05 -8.27 -16.53
CA PRO A 19 -3.29 -7.14 -17.08
C PRO A 19 -4.06 -5.81 -16.99
N GLU A 20 -5.39 -5.87 -17.05
CA GLU A 20 -6.26 -4.70 -16.93
C GLU A 20 -6.19 -4.09 -15.52
N VAL A 21 -6.10 -4.92 -14.47
CA VAL A 21 -5.94 -4.45 -13.09
C VAL A 21 -4.55 -3.84 -12.88
N GLU A 22 -3.51 -4.44 -13.44
CA GLU A 22 -2.15 -3.89 -13.38
C GLU A 22 -2.09 -2.51 -14.04
N ALA A 23 -2.65 -2.38 -15.24
CA ALA A 23 -2.72 -1.11 -15.97
C ALA A 23 -3.53 -0.05 -15.21
N PHE A 24 -4.65 -0.44 -14.59
CA PHE A 24 -5.49 0.46 -13.80
C PHE A 24 -4.77 1.00 -12.56
N LEU A 25 -3.98 0.16 -11.88
CA LEU A 25 -3.22 0.56 -10.69
C LEU A 25 -1.94 1.33 -11.04
N ASN A 26 -1.55 1.43 -12.31
CA ASN A 26 -0.32 2.14 -12.67
C ASN A 26 -0.40 3.63 -12.27
N GLY A 27 0.58 4.08 -11.47
CA GLY A 27 0.68 5.47 -11.02
C GLY A 27 -0.34 5.87 -9.95
N TYR A 28 -0.93 4.90 -9.23
CA TYR A 28 -1.81 5.21 -8.10
C TYR A 28 -1.11 6.06 -7.03
N SER A 29 -1.92 6.75 -6.24
CA SER A 29 -1.48 7.49 -5.05
C SER A 29 -2.23 7.01 -3.82
N ILE A 30 -1.68 7.29 -2.64
CA ILE A 30 -2.29 6.97 -1.35
C ILE A 30 -2.23 8.18 -0.41
N GLU A 31 -3.16 8.25 0.54
CA GLU A 31 -3.15 9.22 1.64
C GLU A 31 -2.89 8.50 2.96
N VAL A 32 -2.09 9.12 3.83
CA VAL A 32 -1.84 8.64 5.17
C VAL A 32 -2.05 9.76 6.20
N MET A 33 -2.50 9.37 7.38
CA MET A 33 -2.53 10.25 8.56
C MET A 33 -1.24 10.07 9.38
N PRO A 34 -0.65 11.12 9.98
CA PRO A 34 0.59 11.02 10.77
C PRO A 34 0.56 9.92 11.83
N ARG A 35 -0.53 9.80 12.61
CA ARG A 35 -0.68 8.79 13.66
C ARG A 35 -0.70 7.35 13.14
N THR A 36 -1.17 7.14 11.91
CA THR A 36 -1.18 5.82 11.26
C THR A 36 0.18 5.55 10.63
N ALA A 37 0.76 6.55 9.97
CA ALA A 37 2.10 6.44 9.39
C ALA A 37 3.15 6.11 10.45
N ALA A 38 3.04 6.68 11.65
CA ALA A 38 3.95 6.39 12.77
C ALA A 38 3.94 4.92 13.22
N LYS A 39 2.87 4.16 12.94
CA LYS A 39 2.77 2.72 13.25
C LYS A 39 3.39 1.84 12.16
N VAL A 40 3.74 2.41 11.01
CA VAL A 40 4.39 1.72 9.92
C VAL A 40 5.90 1.91 10.07
N GLU A 41 6.60 0.82 10.36
CA GLU A 41 8.05 0.82 10.55
C GLU A 41 8.79 1.09 9.23
N ASP A 42 8.41 0.39 8.15
CA ASP A 42 9.02 0.55 6.82
C ASP A 42 7.96 0.60 5.73
N PHE A 43 7.78 1.77 5.13
CA PHE A 43 6.83 1.97 4.02
C PHE A 43 7.26 1.27 2.73
N ARG A 44 8.56 1.01 2.54
CA ARG A 44 9.12 0.40 1.33
C ARG A 44 8.78 -1.08 1.24
N ALA A 45 8.41 -1.70 2.36
CA ALA A 45 7.87 -3.06 2.41
C ALA A 45 6.39 -3.12 1.99
N LEU A 46 5.68 -1.99 1.98
CA LEU A 46 4.24 -1.93 1.70
C LEU A 46 3.92 -1.30 0.34
N LEU A 47 4.70 -0.31 -0.07
CA LEU A 47 4.42 0.50 -1.25
C LEU A 47 5.58 0.43 -2.23
N PRO A 48 5.30 0.43 -3.55
CA PRO A 48 6.32 0.62 -4.57
C PRO A 48 7.10 1.92 -4.37
N GLN A 49 8.39 1.89 -4.69
CA GLN A 49 9.24 3.08 -4.68
C GLN A 49 8.69 4.18 -5.61
N GLY A 50 8.80 5.44 -5.18
CA GLY A 50 8.31 6.58 -5.96
C GLY A 50 6.79 6.77 -6.00
N THR A 51 6.03 5.93 -5.27
CA THR A 51 4.58 6.14 -5.05
C THR A 51 4.32 7.56 -4.54
N ARG A 52 3.25 8.20 -5.03
CA ARG A 52 2.81 9.50 -4.54
C ARG A 52 2.02 9.33 -3.24
N VAL A 53 2.47 10.00 -2.18
CA VAL A 53 1.87 9.90 -0.84
C VAL A 53 1.43 11.28 -0.37
N TYR A 54 0.14 11.42 -0.05
CA TYR A 54 -0.42 12.60 0.60
C TYR A 54 -0.39 12.42 2.12
N VAL A 55 -0.03 13.47 2.86
CA VAL A 55 -0.05 13.43 4.33
C VAL A 55 -1.17 14.32 4.84
N ALA A 56 -2.23 13.70 5.35
CA ALA A 56 -3.39 14.42 5.83
C ALA A 56 -3.04 15.28 7.07
N HIS A 57 -3.32 16.57 7.00
CA HIS A 57 -3.33 17.46 8.16
C HIS A 57 -4.77 17.59 8.67
N ILE A 58 -5.05 16.96 9.81
CA ILE A 58 -6.38 16.89 10.42
C ILE A 58 -6.42 17.64 11.74
N GLU A 59 -7.63 18.05 12.16
CA GLU A 59 -7.84 18.72 13.44
C GLU A 59 -7.27 17.91 14.61
N GLY A 60 -6.59 18.61 15.53
CA GLY A 60 -5.97 17.98 16.70
C GLY A 60 -4.67 17.23 16.42
N THR A 61 -4.09 17.37 15.23
CA THR A 61 -2.72 16.92 14.94
C THR A 61 -1.84 18.14 14.70
N PRO A 62 -0.78 18.36 15.50
CA PRO A 62 0.19 19.42 15.25
C PRO A 62 0.76 19.36 13.83
N ILE A 63 1.01 20.51 13.22
CA ILE A 63 1.56 20.56 11.85
C ILE A 63 2.96 19.94 11.79
N GLU A 64 3.71 20.00 12.89
CA GLU A 64 5.03 19.42 13.05
C GLU A 64 5.00 17.90 12.85
N ASP A 65 3.94 17.22 13.28
CA ASP A 65 3.78 15.77 13.10
C ASP A 65 3.55 15.42 11.63
N MET A 66 2.79 16.25 10.91
CA MET A 66 2.59 16.10 9.46
C MET A 66 3.89 16.35 8.70
N VAL A 67 4.62 17.42 9.03
CA VAL A 67 5.92 17.75 8.43
C VAL A 67 6.96 16.66 8.70
N ALA A 68 7.04 16.13 9.93
CA ALA A 68 7.95 15.04 10.28
C ALA A 68 7.60 13.76 9.50
N THR A 69 6.32 13.45 9.36
CA THR A 69 5.85 12.31 8.55
C THR A 69 6.26 12.49 7.09
N ALA A 70 6.05 13.69 6.53
CA ALA A 70 6.42 14.01 5.16
C ALA A 70 7.94 13.91 4.92
N ALA A 71 8.75 14.44 5.83
CA ALA A 71 10.20 14.36 5.75
C ALA A 71 10.70 12.91 5.76
N ARG A 72 10.16 12.06 6.64
CA ARG A 72 10.50 10.64 6.70
C ARG A 72 10.17 9.92 5.38
N LEU A 73 8.94 10.08 4.88
CA LEU A 73 8.52 9.45 3.63
C LEU A 73 9.33 9.93 2.43
N ASN A 74 9.73 11.20 2.42
CA ASN A 74 10.60 11.73 1.37
C ASN A 74 12.00 11.09 1.43
N ALA A 75 12.56 10.93 2.63
CA ALA A 75 13.84 10.23 2.83
C ALA A 75 13.78 8.75 2.41
N ASP A 76 12.62 8.10 2.54
CA ASP A 76 12.38 6.73 2.10
C ASP A 76 12.19 6.56 0.58
N GLY A 77 12.20 7.67 -0.18
CA GLY A 77 12.13 7.68 -1.65
C GLY A 77 10.73 7.90 -2.23
N PHE A 78 9.75 8.30 -1.42
CA PHE A 78 8.39 8.57 -1.87
C PHE A 78 8.19 10.00 -2.37
N LYS A 79 7.24 10.17 -3.30
CA LYS A 79 6.83 11.49 -3.80
C LYS A 79 5.77 12.07 -2.87
N VAL A 80 6.22 12.77 -1.84
CA VAL A 80 5.33 13.33 -0.82
C VAL A 80 4.67 14.61 -1.30
N MET A 81 3.38 14.74 -1.04
CA MET A 81 2.60 15.96 -1.21
C MET A 81 2.07 16.40 0.17
N PRO A 82 2.26 17.67 0.57
CA PRO A 82 1.58 18.22 1.74
C PRO A 82 0.08 18.37 1.50
#